data_AF-A0ABD6D8Q3-F1
#
_entry.id   AF-A0ABD6D8Q3-F1
#
_cell.length_a   1.000
_cell.length_b   1.000
_cell.length_c   1.000
_cell.angle_alpha   90.00
_cell.angle_beta   90.00
_cell.angle_gamma   90.00
#
_symmetry.space_group_name_H-M   'P 1'
#
loop_
_entity.id
_entity.type
_entity.pdbx_description
1 polymer ?
#
loop_
_entity_poly.entity_id
_entity_poly.type
_entity_poly.pdbx_seq_one_letter_code
_entity_poly.pdbx_strand_id
1 'polypeptide(L)'
;MAQWTTFAGFLGVILVLLLALTHASNSVFEDAPGSSIDSADVANDDVALSADGSIHTVGESAVEDEKADTSTSATGPELSTPALLANVAVSQGLFAVLLVTLAWYTEIPAWAFGLAPESFTLGGVATGIAVGSVFYICNEAAAAVGRQWGVSTPSGLREALAPETAAGWAVLLVVVLPIIAGFEELLFRGALIGVLQAGFAVPVWLLVVGSSVAFALGHGAQGRLGIVVTGLLGVGLAAVFVHTGSLVVVIVAHYVINVLEFVVHEGIGPTWLSQ
;
A
#
# COMPACT_ATOMS: atom_id res chain seq x y z
N MET A 1 -23.42 -8.93 -26.73
CA MET A 1 -23.23 -7.46 -26.56
C MET A 1 -22.76 -7.21 -25.13
N ALA A 2 -21.82 -6.28 -24.95
CA ALA A 2 -21.27 -5.95 -23.63
C ALA A 2 -22.37 -5.60 -22.59
N GLN A 3 -22.32 -6.27 -21.44
CA GLN A 3 -23.28 -6.12 -20.33
C GLN A 3 -22.75 -5.14 -19.28
N TRP A 4 -22.60 -3.87 -19.65
CA TRP A 4 -21.98 -2.81 -18.83
C TRP A 4 -22.57 -2.70 -17.42
N THR A 5 -23.91 -2.72 -17.29
CA THR A 5 -24.61 -2.62 -16.00
C THR A 5 -24.32 -3.81 -15.09
N THR A 6 -24.33 -5.04 -15.65
CA THR A 6 -24.00 -6.26 -14.91
C THR A 6 -22.56 -6.20 -14.40
N PHE A 7 -21.61 -5.82 -15.27
CA PHE A 7 -20.21 -5.67 -14.89
C PHE A 7 -20.04 -4.64 -13.77
N ALA A 8 -20.64 -3.45 -13.90
CA ALA A 8 -20.54 -2.38 -12.90
C ALA A 8 -21.11 -2.80 -11.53
N GLY A 9 -22.25 -3.51 -11.52
CA GLY A 9 -22.84 -4.03 -10.29
C GLY A 9 -21.91 -4.98 -9.54
N PHE A 10 -21.36 -5.97 -10.24
CA PHE A 10 -20.41 -6.92 -9.64
C PHE A 10 -19.05 -6.29 -9.31
N LEU A 11 -18.59 -5.32 -10.10
CA LEU A 11 -17.38 -4.54 -9.82
C LEU A 11 -17.51 -3.83 -8.47
N GLY A 12 -18.66 -3.22 -8.18
CA GLY A 12 -18.94 -2.62 -6.88
C GLY A 12 -18.89 -3.63 -5.73
N VAL A 13 -19.43 -4.84 -5.92
CA VAL A 13 -19.36 -5.92 -4.93
C VAL A 13 -17.92 -6.37 -4.69
N ILE A 14 -17.13 -6.56 -5.75
CA ILE A 14 -15.71 -6.92 -5.66
C ILE A 14 -14.94 -5.86 -4.88
N LEU A 15 -15.16 -4.58 -5.17
CA LEU A 15 -14.50 -3.48 -4.50
C LEU A 15 -14.83 -3.44 -3.00
N VAL A 16 -16.12 -3.55 -2.65
CA VAL A 16 -16.56 -3.56 -1.24
C VAL A 16 -15.98 -4.76 -0.50
N LEU A 17 -15.99 -5.94 -1.12
CA LEU A 17 -15.41 -7.15 -0.55
C LEU A 17 -13.91 -6.98 -0.30
N LEU A 18 -13.16 -6.45 -1.27
CA LEU A 18 -11.74 -6.18 -1.13
C LEU A 18 -11.47 -5.23 0.05
N LEU A 19 -12.18 -4.10 0.11
CA LEU A 19 -12.01 -3.12 1.19
C LEU A 19 -12.37 -3.70 2.56
N ALA A 20 -13.42 -4.52 2.64
CA ALA A 20 -13.81 -5.20 3.88
C ALA A 20 -12.74 -6.19 4.35
N LEU A 21 -12.17 -6.98 3.43
CA LEU A 21 -11.10 -7.93 3.75
C LEU A 21 -9.82 -7.21 4.18
N THR A 22 -9.44 -6.13 3.49
CA THR A 22 -8.31 -5.30 3.91
C THR A 22 -8.52 -4.73 5.30
N HIS A 23 -9.71 -4.19 5.58
CA HIS A 23 -10.01 -3.61 6.89
C HIS A 23 -9.97 -4.66 8.00
N ALA A 24 -10.58 -5.83 7.77
CA ALA A 24 -10.55 -6.95 8.70
C ALA A 24 -9.12 -7.48 8.92
N SER A 25 -8.27 -7.46 7.89
CA SER A 25 -6.85 -7.83 8.05
C SER A 25 -6.10 -6.86 8.94
N ASN A 26 -6.43 -5.57 8.92
CA ASN A 26 -5.76 -4.56 9.75
C ASN A 26 -6.19 -4.61 11.22
N SER A 27 -7.48 -4.86 11.50
CA SER A 27 -7.99 -4.94 12.88
C SER A 27 -7.36 -6.08 13.67
N VAL A 28 -6.97 -7.17 13.02
CA VAL A 28 -6.26 -8.29 13.65
C VAL A 28 -4.87 -7.87 14.18
N PHE A 29 -4.23 -6.85 13.59
CA PHE A 29 -2.95 -6.33 14.06
C PHE A 29 -3.10 -5.25 15.14
N GLU A 30 -4.23 -4.52 15.20
CA GLU A 30 -4.51 -3.49 16.21
C GLU A 30 -5.03 -4.08 17.54
N ASP A 31 -5.73 -5.22 17.50
CA ASP A 31 -6.29 -5.89 18.70
C ASP A 31 -5.27 -6.77 19.46
N ALA A 32 -4.00 -6.79 19.05
CA ALA A 32 -2.94 -7.45 19.81
C ALA A 32 -2.68 -6.68 21.13
N PRO A 33 -2.71 -7.33 22.31
CA PRO A 33 -2.59 -6.62 23.58
C PRO A 33 -1.18 -6.04 23.72
N GLY A 34 -1.06 -4.72 23.49
CA GLY A 34 0.22 -4.00 23.61
C GLY A 34 0.27 -2.58 23.02
N SER A 35 -0.69 -2.15 22.20
CA SER A 35 -0.64 -0.83 21.53
C SER A 35 -1.66 0.20 22.02
N SER A 36 -2.09 0.15 23.29
CA SER A 36 -2.80 1.27 23.90
C SER A 36 -1.80 2.31 24.40
N ILE A 37 -1.28 3.16 23.51
CA ILE A 37 -0.83 4.49 23.94
C ILE A 37 -2.10 5.29 24.18
N ASP A 38 -2.40 5.45 25.46
CA ASP A 38 -3.53 6.18 26.00
C ASP A 38 -3.54 7.60 25.44
N SER A 39 -4.52 7.90 24.59
CA SER A 39 -4.86 9.27 24.21
C SER A 39 -5.80 9.82 25.28
N ALA A 40 -5.24 10.18 26.44
CA ALA A 40 -5.96 10.86 27.49
C ALA A 40 -5.34 12.24 27.78
N ASP A 41 -6.22 13.23 27.71
CA ASP A 41 -6.17 14.56 28.31
C ASP A 41 -5.30 15.68 27.69
N VAL A 42 -5.94 16.36 26.74
CA VAL A 42 -5.91 17.83 26.67
C VAL A 42 -6.73 18.37 27.85
N ALA A 43 -6.06 18.84 28.90
CA ALA A 43 -6.67 19.74 29.89
C ALA A 43 -5.66 20.83 30.26
N ASN A 44 -6.08 22.08 30.05
CA ASN A 44 -5.43 23.30 30.52
C ASN A 44 -5.07 23.22 32.00
N ASP A 45 -3.89 23.72 32.37
CA ASP A 45 -3.81 24.65 33.49
C ASP A 45 -2.65 25.63 33.29
N ASP A 46 -2.98 26.90 33.40
CA ASP A 46 -2.05 28.01 33.54
C ASP A 46 -1.40 27.99 34.95
N VAL A 47 -0.43 28.89 35.15
CA VAL A 47 0.14 29.38 36.42
C VAL A 47 1.51 28.81 36.84
N ALA A 48 2.53 29.49 36.31
CA ALA A 48 3.51 30.31 37.05
C ALA A 48 4.31 29.75 38.25
N LEU A 49 5.58 30.20 38.27
CA LEU A 49 6.46 30.52 39.41
C LEU A 49 7.63 29.56 39.73
N SER A 50 8.81 30.09 39.38
CA SER A 50 9.95 30.31 40.29
C SER A 50 10.99 29.22 40.49
N ALA A 51 12.22 29.63 40.16
CA ALA A 51 13.46 29.14 40.74
C ALA A 51 13.52 29.42 42.26
N ASP A 52 13.94 28.42 43.04
CA ASP A 52 14.99 28.51 44.08
C ASP A 52 15.19 27.11 44.69
N GLY A 53 16.40 26.80 45.12
CA GLY A 53 16.81 25.48 45.60
C GLY A 53 16.40 25.16 47.04
N SER A 54 16.47 23.87 47.39
CA SER A 54 17.13 23.41 48.62
C SER A 54 17.17 21.88 48.65
N ILE A 55 18.27 21.40 49.24
CA ILE A 55 18.68 20.02 49.49
C ILE A 55 17.76 19.35 50.53
N HIS A 56 17.47 18.05 50.35
CA HIS A 56 17.32 17.11 51.45
C HIS A 56 17.77 15.69 51.05
N THR A 57 18.84 15.24 51.70
CA THR A 57 19.37 13.87 51.70
C THR A 57 18.78 13.10 52.89
N VAL A 58 18.22 11.89 52.69
CA VAL A 58 18.28 10.76 53.65
C VAL A 58 17.98 9.44 52.91
N GLY A 59 18.80 8.40 53.12
CA GLY A 59 18.29 7.02 53.17
C GLY A 59 18.96 6.00 52.26
N GLU A 60 20.11 5.48 52.68
CA GLU A 60 20.69 4.24 52.17
C GLU A 60 19.97 3.02 52.79
N SER A 61 19.55 2.06 51.97
CA SER A 61 19.48 0.63 52.32
C SER A 61 19.36 -0.22 51.06
N ALA A 62 20.23 -1.22 50.99
CA ALA A 62 20.43 -2.13 49.88
C ALA A 62 19.65 -3.45 50.07
N VAL A 63 19.48 -4.13 48.93
CA VAL A 63 19.22 -5.57 48.72
C VAL A 63 17.76 -6.01 48.91
N GLU A 64 17.10 -6.37 47.80
CA GLU A 64 16.73 -7.78 47.54
C GLU A 64 16.35 -7.99 46.07
N ASP A 65 16.88 -9.10 45.56
CA ASP A 65 16.95 -9.58 44.19
C ASP A 65 15.64 -10.31 43.87
N GLU A 66 14.64 -9.61 43.32
CA GLU A 66 13.39 -10.24 42.91
C GLU A 66 13.40 -10.49 41.39
N LYS A 67 13.61 -11.77 41.08
CA LYS A 67 13.55 -12.37 39.75
C LYS A 67 12.48 -11.72 38.88
N ALA A 68 12.92 -11.13 37.78
CA ALA A 68 12.10 -10.83 36.63
C ALA A 68 11.40 -12.11 36.17
N ASP A 69 10.13 -12.25 36.52
CA ASP A 69 9.21 -13.14 35.81
C ASP A 69 9.16 -12.64 34.36
N THR A 70 9.83 -13.39 33.49
CA THR A 70 9.69 -13.33 32.05
C THR A 70 8.21 -13.37 31.71
N SER A 71 7.67 -12.19 31.41
CA SER A 71 6.44 -12.03 30.65
C SER A 71 6.64 -12.78 29.34
N THR A 72 6.17 -14.02 29.32
CA THR A 72 5.99 -14.77 28.08
C THR A 72 4.86 -14.04 27.37
N SER A 73 5.19 -12.98 26.63
CA SER A 73 4.30 -12.40 25.64
C SER A 73 3.84 -13.57 24.78
N ALA A 74 2.54 -13.83 24.82
CA ALA A 74 1.89 -14.83 23.99
C ALA A 74 2.11 -14.43 22.52
N THR A 75 3.19 -14.93 21.93
CA THR A 75 3.46 -14.75 20.51
C THR A 75 2.46 -15.60 19.75
N GLY A 76 1.46 -14.93 19.17
CA GLY A 76 0.72 -15.52 18.06
C GLY A 76 1.71 -15.96 16.97
N PRO A 77 1.36 -16.91 16.11
CA PRO A 77 2.26 -17.35 15.05
C PRO A 77 2.57 -16.17 14.11
N GLU A 78 3.78 -15.62 14.19
CA GLU A 78 4.27 -14.66 13.21
C GLU A 78 4.41 -15.36 11.86
N LEU A 79 3.73 -14.84 10.84
CA LEU A 79 3.76 -15.42 9.50
C LEU A 79 5.15 -15.20 8.89
N SER A 80 5.79 -16.27 8.45
CA SER A 80 7.06 -16.18 7.72
C SER A 80 6.92 -15.36 6.42
N THR A 81 7.98 -14.66 5.99
CA THR A 81 8.02 -13.91 4.72
C THR A 81 7.53 -14.70 3.50
N PRO A 82 7.92 -15.98 3.28
CA PRO A 82 7.39 -16.76 2.15
C PRO A 82 5.87 -16.98 2.23
N ALA A 83 5.33 -17.15 3.44
CA ALA A 83 3.89 -17.29 3.64
C ALA A 83 3.15 -15.97 3.36
N LEU A 84 3.73 -14.83 3.76
CA LEU A 84 3.18 -13.51 3.44
C LEU A 84 3.20 -13.24 1.93
N LEU A 85 4.31 -13.52 1.25
CA LEU A 85 4.43 -13.38 -0.20
C LEU A 85 3.42 -14.26 -0.95
N ALA A 86 3.26 -15.51 -0.51
CA ALA A 86 2.28 -16.43 -1.08
C ALA A 86 0.85 -15.92 -0.84
N ASN A 87 0.54 -15.45 0.37
CA ASN A 87 -0.78 -14.91 0.70
C ASN A 87 -1.13 -13.70 -0.18
N VAL A 88 -0.21 -12.74 -0.32
CA VAL A 88 -0.43 -11.56 -1.16
C VAL A 88 -0.58 -11.95 -2.63
N ALA A 89 0.30 -12.81 -3.16
CA ALA A 89 0.22 -13.23 -4.56
C ALA A 89 -1.08 -14.00 -4.86
N VAL A 90 -1.51 -14.90 -3.97
CA VAL A 90 -2.73 -15.69 -4.16
C VAL A 90 -3.98 -14.83 -4.03
N SER A 91 -4.06 -13.97 -3.01
CA SER A 91 -5.23 -13.10 -2.81
C SER A 91 -5.41 -12.14 -3.98
N GLN A 92 -4.36 -11.41 -4.36
CA GLN A 92 -4.37 -10.46 -5.48
C GLN A 92 -4.61 -11.19 -6.82
N GLY A 93 -3.96 -12.33 -7.03
CA GLY A 93 -4.16 -13.17 -8.21
C GLY A 93 -5.59 -13.69 -8.34
N LEU A 94 -6.21 -14.11 -7.23
CA LEU A 94 -7.60 -14.58 -7.21
C LEU A 94 -8.57 -13.47 -7.57
N PHE A 95 -8.39 -12.27 -7.02
CA PHE A 95 -9.20 -11.11 -7.39
C PHE A 95 -8.99 -10.69 -8.85
N ALA A 96 -7.76 -10.78 -9.37
CA ALA A 96 -7.49 -10.55 -10.79
C ALA A 96 -8.22 -11.56 -11.69
N VAL A 97 -8.13 -12.86 -11.36
CA VAL A 97 -8.85 -13.92 -12.10
C VAL A 97 -10.36 -13.70 -12.03
N LEU A 98 -10.89 -13.33 -10.86
CA LEU A 98 -12.31 -13.01 -10.69
C LEU A 98 -12.73 -11.84 -11.58
N LEU A 99 -11.97 -10.75 -11.58
CA LEU A 99 -12.28 -9.56 -12.37
C LEU A 99 -12.17 -9.82 -13.88
N VAL A 100 -11.14 -10.54 -14.33
CA VAL A 100 -10.99 -10.96 -15.74
C VAL A 100 -12.11 -11.90 -16.16
N THR A 101 -12.47 -12.87 -15.32
CA THR A 101 -13.58 -13.80 -15.59
C THR A 101 -14.90 -13.05 -15.69
N LEU A 102 -15.14 -12.08 -14.81
CA LEU A 102 -16.31 -11.22 -14.85
C LEU A 102 -16.35 -10.38 -16.13
N ALA A 103 -15.23 -9.79 -16.54
CA ALA A 103 -15.12 -9.00 -17.77
C ALA A 103 -15.39 -9.85 -19.01
N TRP A 104 -14.84 -11.06 -19.06
CA TRP A 104 -15.08 -12.02 -20.14
C TRP A 104 -16.55 -12.46 -20.19
N TYR A 105 -17.12 -12.84 -19.04
CA TYR A 105 -18.52 -13.27 -18.93
C TYR A 105 -19.52 -12.17 -19.32
N THR A 106 -19.23 -10.92 -18.99
CA THR A 106 -20.06 -9.76 -19.35
C THR A 106 -19.69 -9.15 -20.72
N GLU A 107 -18.79 -9.78 -21.47
CA GLU A 107 -18.34 -9.36 -22.80
C GLU A 107 -17.81 -7.90 -22.84
N ILE A 108 -17.15 -7.43 -21.76
CA ILE A 108 -16.53 -6.11 -21.76
C ILE A 108 -15.30 -6.13 -22.68
N PRO A 109 -15.20 -5.21 -23.66
CA PRO A 109 -14.10 -5.23 -24.59
C PRO A 109 -12.79 -4.73 -23.93
N ALA A 110 -11.66 -5.33 -24.31
CA ALA A 110 -10.35 -5.02 -23.74
C ALA A 110 -9.96 -3.53 -23.86
N TRP A 111 -10.36 -2.85 -24.95
CA TRP A 111 -10.09 -1.42 -25.11
C TRP A 111 -10.72 -0.56 -24.02
N ALA A 112 -11.83 -0.99 -23.40
CA ALA A 112 -12.47 -0.25 -22.31
C ALA A 112 -11.60 -0.24 -21.05
N PHE A 113 -10.72 -1.22 -20.89
CA PHE A 113 -9.72 -1.23 -19.84
C PHE A 113 -8.46 -0.41 -20.19
N GLY A 114 -8.34 0.11 -21.42
CA GLY A 114 -7.08 0.69 -21.92
C GLY A 114 -6.09 -0.36 -22.42
N LEU A 115 -6.58 -1.54 -22.86
CA LEU A 115 -5.81 -2.64 -23.44
C LEU A 115 -6.09 -2.78 -24.95
N ALA A 116 -5.95 -1.68 -25.69
CA ALA A 116 -6.02 -1.72 -27.15
C ALA A 116 -4.69 -2.28 -27.71
N PRO A 117 -4.65 -2.86 -28.93
CA PRO A 117 -3.42 -3.36 -29.53
C PRO A 117 -2.28 -2.30 -29.55
N GLU A 118 -2.65 -1.03 -29.72
CA GLU A 118 -1.75 0.13 -29.76
C GLU A 118 -1.13 0.45 -28.37
N SER A 119 -1.70 -0.09 -27.29
CA SER A 119 -1.18 0.08 -25.92
C SER A 119 0.07 -0.75 -25.66
N PHE A 120 0.32 -1.80 -26.44
CA PHE A 120 1.45 -2.73 -26.29
C PHE A 120 2.67 -2.31 -27.13
N THR A 121 3.26 -1.17 -26.77
CA THR A 121 4.44 -0.64 -27.48
C THR A 121 5.65 -0.51 -26.56
N LEU A 122 6.86 -0.62 -27.13
CA LEU A 122 8.10 -0.31 -26.42
C LEU A 122 8.08 1.12 -25.87
N GLY A 123 7.48 2.06 -26.61
CA GLY A 123 7.28 3.43 -26.15
C GLY A 123 6.42 3.51 -24.89
N GLY A 124 5.29 2.78 -24.85
CA GLY A 124 4.43 2.71 -23.65
C GLY A 124 5.15 2.14 -22.43
N VAL A 125 5.95 1.07 -22.62
CA VAL A 125 6.77 0.51 -21.52
C VAL A 125 7.81 1.54 -21.05
N ALA A 126 8.51 2.21 -21.96
CA ALA A 126 9.48 3.24 -21.61
C ALA A 126 8.83 4.43 -20.88
N THR A 127 7.64 4.86 -21.31
CA THR A 127 6.85 5.88 -20.63
C THR A 127 6.46 5.42 -19.22
N GLY A 128 5.99 4.19 -19.05
CA GLY A 128 5.67 3.62 -17.74
C GLY A 128 6.88 3.65 -16.80
N ILE A 129 8.04 3.19 -17.28
CA ILE A 129 9.29 3.22 -16.49
C ILE A 129 9.66 4.64 -16.08
N ALA A 130 9.61 5.60 -17.01
CA ALA A 130 9.94 6.99 -16.75
C ALA A 130 8.99 7.61 -15.72
N VAL A 131 7.67 7.42 -15.90
CA VAL A 131 6.65 7.92 -14.97
C VAL A 131 6.80 7.30 -13.59
N GLY A 132 6.95 5.98 -13.51
CA GLY A 132 7.14 5.27 -12.24
C GLY A 132 8.38 5.76 -11.48
N SER A 133 9.49 5.95 -12.20
CA SER A 133 10.73 6.50 -11.62
C SER A 133 10.55 7.92 -11.10
N VAL A 134 9.84 8.79 -11.85
CA VAL A 134 9.55 10.16 -11.40
C VAL A 134 8.67 10.15 -10.15
N PHE A 135 7.62 9.33 -10.12
CA PHE A 135 6.75 9.21 -8.94
C PHE A 135 7.50 8.71 -7.72
N TYR A 136 8.36 7.70 -7.89
CA TYR A 136 9.23 7.22 -6.82
C TYR A 136 10.14 8.34 -6.28
N ILE A 137 10.83 9.07 -7.17
CA ILE A 137 11.72 10.18 -6.75
C ILE A 137 10.95 11.27 -6.01
N CYS A 138 9.77 11.65 -6.51
CA CYS A 138 8.91 12.63 -5.85
C CYS A 138 8.43 12.13 -4.47
N ASN A 139 8.05 10.86 -4.37
CA ASN A 139 7.63 10.24 -3.11
C ASN A 139 8.78 10.21 -2.10
N GLU A 140 9.97 9.79 -2.51
CA GLU A 140 11.15 9.76 -1.65
C GLU A 140 11.57 11.17 -1.21
N ALA A 141 11.53 12.15 -2.12
CA ALA A 141 11.81 13.55 -1.78
C ALA A 141 10.80 14.08 -0.75
N ALA A 142 9.51 13.80 -0.92
CA ALA A 142 8.47 14.19 0.02
C ALA A 142 8.66 13.50 1.38
N ALA A 143 8.99 12.21 1.39
CA ALA A 143 9.29 11.45 2.59
C ALA A 143 10.54 12.01 3.31
N ALA A 144 11.60 12.36 2.58
CA ALA A 144 12.81 12.95 3.12
C ALA A 144 12.55 14.31 3.80
N VAL A 145 11.68 15.14 3.21
CA VAL A 145 11.23 16.39 3.83
C VAL A 145 10.38 16.11 5.07
N GLY A 146 9.44 15.16 5.00
CA GLY A 146 8.61 14.76 6.14
C GLY A 146 9.42 14.28 7.34
N ARG A 147 10.47 13.48 7.10
CA ARG A 147 11.39 13.00 8.16
C ARG A 147 12.07 14.13 8.92
N GLN A 148 12.38 15.26 8.27
CA GLN A 148 12.95 16.43 8.93
C GLN A 148 11.99 17.05 9.96
N TRP A 149 10.68 16.81 9.82
CA TRP A 149 9.64 17.29 10.72
C TRP A 149 9.09 16.18 11.63
N GLY A 150 9.79 15.05 11.74
CA GLY A 150 9.38 13.92 12.58
C GLY A 150 8.15 13.16 12.04
N VAL A 151 7.85 13.32 10.74
CA VAL A 151 6.71 12.69 10.09
C VAL A 151 7.19 11.52 9.23
N SER A 152 6.77 10.31 9.57
CA SER A 152 7.09 9.08 8.82
C SER A 152 5.87 8.17 8.70
N THR A 153 5.82 7.38 7.63
CA THR A 153 4.82 6.33 7.44
C THR A 153 5.32 5.00 8.00
N PRO A 154 4.45 4.15 8.55
CA PRO A 154 4.80 2.78 8.93
C PRO A 154 5.41 2.00 7.76
N SER A 155 6.49 1.26 8.02
CA SER A 155 7.22 0.42 7.07
C SER A 155 7.10 -1.09 7.36
N GLY A 156 6.49 -1.49 8.48
CA GLY A 156 6.52 -2.87 8.97
C GLY A 156 6.03 -3.94 7.98
N LEU A 157 4.97 -3.68 7.20
CA LEU A 157 4.52 -4.64 6.17
C LEU A 157 5.53 -4.77 5.02
N ARG A 158 6.18 -3.67 4.63
CA ARG A 158 7.21 -3.67 3.59
C ARG A 158 8.44 -4.44 4.06
N GLU A 159 8.89 -4.18 5.27
CA GLU A 159 9.98 -4.91 5.94
C GLU A 159 9.67 -6.40 6.04
N ALA A 160 8.46 -6.79 6.46
CA ALA A 160 8.05 -8.19 6.59
C ALA A 160 8.00 -8.96 5.24
N LEU A 161 7.78 -8.24 4.13
CA LEU A 161 7.77 -8.79 2.77
C LEU A 161 9.18 -8.86 2.15
N ALA A 162 10.19 -8.24 2.75
CA ALA A 162 11.56 -8.24 2.26
C ALA A 162 12.20 -9.63 2.40
N PRO A 163 12.59 -10.30 1.31
CA PRO A 163 13.20 -11.62 1.39
C PRO A 163 14.67 -11.55 1.82
N GLU A 164 15.16 -12.56 2.52
CA GLU A 164 16.59 -12.66 2.89
C GLU A 164 17.45 -13.31 1.79
N THR A 165 16.83 -13.99 0.82
CA THR A 165 17.54 -14.78 -0.20
C THR A 165 17.34 -14.22 -1.61
N ALA A 166 18.33 -14.40 -2.48
CA ALA A 166 18.24 -13.98 -3.89
C ALA A 166 17.06 -14.63 -4.63
N ALA A 167 16.75 -15.89 -4.33
CA ALA A 167 15.58 -16.57 -4.90
C ALA A 167 14.27 -15.94 -4.42
N GLY A 168 14.18 -15.59 -3.13
CA GLY A 168 13.03 -14.86 -2.59
C GLY A 168 12.86 -13.49 -3.25
N TRP A 169 13.95 -12.74 -3.44
CA TRP A 169 13.93 -11.47 -4.19
C TRP A 169 13.46 -11.66 -5.64
N ALA A 170 13.92 -12.69 -6.33
CA ALA A 170 13.44 -13.00 -7.67
C ALA A 170 11.93 -13.30 -7.69
N VAL A 171 11.41 -14.05 -6.70
CA VAL A 171 9.97 -14.29 -6.55
C VAL A 171 9.22 -12.98 -6.30
N LEU A 172 9.69 -12.15 -5.36
CA LEU A 172 9.06 -10.86 -5.06
C LEU A 172 9.01 -9.98 -6.32
N LEU A 173 10.14 -9.74 -6.97
CA LEU A 173 10.26 -8.80 -8.07
C LEU A 173 9.59 -9.29 -9.36
N VAL A 174 9.67 -10.58 -9.68
CA VAL A 174 9.22 -11.11 -11.00
C VAL A 174 7.83 -11.71 -10.95
N VAL A 175 7.35 -12.11 -9.77
CA VAL A 175 6.03 -12.76 -9.62
C VAL A 175 5.09 -11.91 -8.79
N VAL A 176 5.46 -11.58 -7.56
CA VAL A 176 4.55 -10.96 -6.60
C VAL A 176 4.22 -9.51 -7.00
N LEU A 177 5.23 -8.67 -7.21
CA LEU A 177 5.01 -7.25 -7.56
C LEU A 177 4.26 -7.06 -8.89
N PRO A 178 4.53 -7.83 -9.96
CA PRO A 178 3.74 -7.75 -11.19
C PRO A 178 2.28 -8.17 -11.00
N ILE A 179 2.00 -9.19 -10.17
CA ILE A 179 0.62 -9.59 -9.84
C ILE A 179 -0.11 -8.47 -9.11
N ILE A 180 0.54 -7.87 -8.10
CA ILE A 180 -0.02 -6.74 -7.34
C ILE A 180 -0.33 -5.57 -8.28
N ALA A 181 0.68 -5.06 -8.99
CA ALA A 181 0.51 -3.91 -9.87
C ALA A 181 -0.50 -4.19 -11.00
N GLY A 182 -0.44 -5.39 -11.59
CA GLY A 182 -1.37 -5.81 -12.63
C GLY A 182 -2.81 -5.83 -12.15
N PHE A 183 -3.07 -6.43 -10.99
CA PHE A 183 -4.41 -6.47 -10.40
C PHE A 183 -4.91 -5.08 -10.01
N GLU A 184 -4.11 -4.33 -9.26
CA GLU A 184 -4.54 -3.04 -8.72
C GLU A 184 -4.83 -2.05 -9.85
N GLU A 185 -3.97 -1.96 -10.85
CA GLU A 185 -4.28 -1.10 -12.01
C GLU A 185 -5.48 -1.60 -12.80
N LEU A 186 -5.64 -2.92 -12.98
CA LEU A 186 -6.81 -3.48 -13.66
C LEU A 186 -8.11 -3.10 -12.95
N LEU A 187 -8.14 -3.15 -11.61
CA LEU A 187 -9.31 -2.78 -10.82
C LEU A 187 -9.51 -1.27 -10.80
N PHE A 188 -8.51 -0.51 -10.36
CA PHE A 188 -8.67 0.90 -10.04
C PHE A 188 -8.62 1.81 -11.27
N ARG A 189 -7.84 1.48 -12.31
CA ARG A 189 -7.72 2.30 -13.53
C ARG A 189 -8.51 1.68 -14.66
N GLY A 190 -8.27 0.40 -14.95
CA GLY A 190 -8.96 -0.32 -16.01
C GLY A 190 -10.47 -0.35 -15.79
N ALA A 191 -10.93 -0.93 -14.68
CA ALA A 191 -12.35 -1.16 -14.43
C ALA A 191 -13.07 0.08 -13.89
N LEU A 192 -12.61 0.66 -12.78
CA LEU A 192 -13.30 1.78 -12.11
C LEU A 192 -13.24 3.09 -12.87
N ILE A 193 -12.22 3.31 -13.71
CA ILE A 193 -12.15 4.51 -14.58
C ILE A 193 -12.52 4.13 -16.01
N GLY A 194 -11.73 3.28 -16.68
CA GLY A 194 -11.88 2.99 -18.10
C GLY A 194 -13.24 2.39 -18.46
N VAL A 195 -13.61 1.26 -17.85
CA VAL A 195 -14.86 0.57 -18.17
C VAL A 195 -16.08 1.40 -17.78
N LEU A 196 -16.06 2.06 -16.61
CA LEU A 196 -17.17 2.90 -16.20
C LEU A 196 -17.32 4.14 -17.08
N GLN A 197 -16.23 4.76 -17.53
CA GLN A 197 -16.30 5.87 -18.48
C GLN A 197 -16.82 5.43 -19.86
N ALA A 198 -16.43 4.24 -20.33
CA ALA A 198 -16.86 3.71 -21.61
C ALA A 198 -18.35 3.31 -21.60
N GLY A 199 -18.81 2.71 -20.49
CA GLY A 199 -20.18 2.22 -20.35
C GLY A 199 -21.19 3.27 -19.88
N PHE A 200 -20.72 4.33 -19.21
CA PHE A 200 -21.58 5.34 -18.58
C PHE A 200 -21.04 6.74 -18.85
N ALA A 201 -21.92 7.72 -19.09
CA ALA A 201 -21.57 9.12 -19.31
C ALA A 201 -21.14 9.86 -18.02
N VAL A 202 -20.32 9.21 -17.19
CA VAL A 202 -19.83 9.75 -15.91
C VAL A 202 -18.63 10.66 -16.19
N PRO A 203 -18.54 11.85 -15.55
CA PRO A 203 -17.36 12.69 -15.66
C PRO A 203 -16.11 11.94 -15.20
N VAL A 204 -15.10 11.84 -16.08
CA VAL A 204 -13.89 11.05 -15.82
C VAL A 204 -13.17 11.46 -14.52
N TRP A 205 -13.16 12.74 -14.18
CA TRP A 205 -12.51 13.23 -12.96
C TRP A 205 -13.24 12.82 -11.67
N LEU A 206 -14.55 12.54 -11.74
CA LEU A 206 -15.27 11.94 -10.62
C LEU A 206 -14.80 10.49 -10.40
N LEU A 207 -14.57 9.74 -11.48
CA LEU A 207 -14.02 8.39 -11.41
C LEU A 207 -12.57 8.39 -10.92
N VAL A 208 -11.76 9.36 -11.33
CA VAL A 208 -10.38 9.56 -10.82
C VAL A 208 -10.39 9.75 -9.31
N VAL A 209 -11.21 10.67 -8.79
CA VAL A 209 -11.30 10.92 -7.34
C VAL A 209 -11.84 9.68 -6.62
N GLY A 210 -12.95 9.11 -7.09
CA GLY A 210 -13.57 7.95 -6.44
C GLY A 210 -12.68 6.71 -6.40
N SER A 211 -12.04 6.38 -7.53
CA SER A 211 -11.09 5.25 -7.60
C SER A 211 -9.84 5.50 -6.74
N SER A 212 -9.32 6.72 -6.68
CA SER A 212 -8.14 7.05 -5.87
C SER A 212 -8.44 6.99 -4.37
N VAL A 213 -9.64 7.42 -3.95
CA VAL A 213 -10.11 7.25 -2.57
C VAL A 213 -10.25 5.78 -2.24
N ALA A 214 -10.87 4.98 -3.11
CA ALA A 214 -11.01 3.54 -2.88
C ALA A 214 -9.65 2.83 -2.82
N PHE A 215 -8.71 3.20 -3.70
CA PHE A 215 -7.34 2.70 -3.69
C PHE A 215 -6.63 3.03 -2.36
N ALA A 216 -6.72 4.28 -1.92
CA ALA A 216 -6.15 4.74 -0.64
C ALA A 216 -6.70 3.97 0.57
N LEU A 217 -8.01 3.73 0.61
CA LEU A 217 -8.66 2.96 1.68
C LEU A 217 -8.20 1.50 1.71
N GLY A 218 -7.78 0.95 0.57
CA GLY A 218 -7.14 -0.37 0.48
C GLY A 218 -5.76 -0.46 1.14
N HIS A 219 -5.19 0.67 1.60
CA HIS A 219 -3.83 0.75 2.13
C HIS A 219 -3.78 1.12 3.63
N GLY A 220 -4.78 0.68 4.40
CA GLY A 220 -4.90 0.99 5.83
C GLY A 220 -3.65 0.67 6.67
N ALA A 221 -2.90 -0.37 6.30
CA ALA A 221 -1.65 -0.78 6.97
C ALA A 221 -0.55 0.32 6.96
N GLN A 222 -0.66 1.32 6.09
CA GLN A 222 0.28 2.45 6.01
C GLN A 222 -0.09 3.62 6.95
N GLY A 223 -1.10 3.45 7.81
CA GLY A 223 -1.60 4.49 8.70
C GLY A 223 -2.23 5.68 7.97
N ARG A 224 -2.73 6.66 8.73
CA ARG A 224 -3.52 7.78 8.18
C ARG A 224 -2.74 8.61 7.16
N LEU A 225 -1.47 8.89 7.42
CA LEU A 225 -0.62 9.63 6.49
C LEU A 225 -0.34 8.83 5.22
N GLY A 226 -0.03 7.53 5.36
CA GLY A 226 0.21 6.65 4.22
C GLY A 226 -1.01 6.54 3.31
N ILE A 227 -2.22 6.43 3.87
CA ILE A 227 -3.47 6.50 3.10
C ILE A 227 -3.54 7.79 2.27
N VAL A 228 -3.21 8.95 2.84
CA VAL A 228 -3.24 10.23 2.12
C VAL A 228 -2.20 10.24 1.00
N VAL A 229 -0.95 9.85 1.28
CA VAL A 229 0.14 9.80 0.29
C VAL A 229 -0.20 8.84 -0.85
N THR A 230 -0.69 7.64 -0.51
CA THR A 230 -1.12 6.63 -1.47
C THR A 230 -2.33 7.07 -2.28
N GLY A 231 -3.26 7.83 -1.68
CA GLY A 231 -4.34 8.47 -2.43
C GLY A 231 -3.86 9.50 -3.43
N LEU A 232 -2.84 10.30 -3.09
CA LEU A 232 -2.22 11.27 -4.00
C LEU A 232 -1.47 10.59 -5.15
N LEU A 233 -0.69 9.55 -4.86
CA LEU A 233 -0.11 8.66 -5.89
C LEU A 233 -1.22 8.03 -6.74
N GLY A 234 -2.32 7.66 -6.08
CA GLY A 234 -3.56 7.17 -6.66
C GLY A 234 -4.07 8.07 -7.78
N VAL A 235 -4.24 9.35 -7.46
CA VAL A 235 -4.65 10.41 -8.39
C VAL A 235 -3.63 10.59 -9.51
N GLY A 236 -2.34 10.58 -9.18
CA GLY A 236 -1.26 10.70 -10.17
C GLY A 236 -1.31 9.60 -11.24
N LEU A 237 -1.39 8.33 -10.82
CA LEU A 237 -1.49 7.19 -11.74
C LEU A 237 -2.81 7.22 -12.52
N ALA A 238 -3.92 7.60 -11.88
CA ALA A 238 -5.20 7.77 -12.55
C ALA A 238 -5.15 8.87 -13.63
N ALA A 239 -4.48 10.00 -13.38
CA ALA A 239 -4.29 11.05 -14.37
C ALA A 239 -3.42 10.56 -15.55
N VAL A 240 -2.35 9.81 -15.28
CA VAL A 240 -1.52 9.19 -16.33
C VAL A 240 -2.36 8.22 -17.18
N PHE A 241 -3.20 7.39 -16.56
CA PHE A 241 -4.11 6.50 -17.29
C PHE A 241 -5.07 7.29 -18.19
N VAL A 242 -5.72 8.34 -17.67
CA VAL A 242 -6.66 9.17 -18.45
C VAL A 242 -5.96 9.87 -19.62
N HIS A 243 -4.73 10.34 -19.44
CA HIS A 243 -3.98 11.03 -20.50
C HIS A 243 -3.41 10.08 -21.55
N THR A 244 -3.00 8.88 -21.16
CA THR A 244 -2.36 7.91 -22.08
C THR A 244 -3.35 6.94 -22.70
N GLY A 245 -4.51 6.72 -22.07
CA GLY A 245 -5.47 5.68 -22.43
C GLY A 245 -4.90 4.26 -22.35
N SER A 246 -3.78 4.06 -21.64
CA SER A 246 -3.04 2.80 -21.66
C SER A 246 -2.90 2.24 -20.24
N LEU A 247 -3.50 1.07 -20.03
CA LEU A 247 -3.35 0.32 -18.79
C LEU A 247 -1.91 -0.18 -18.62
N VAL A 248 -1.26 -0.54 -19.72
CA VAL A 248 0.13 -1.03 -19.73
C VAL A 248 1.07 0.02 -19.15
N VAL A 249 0.89 1.30 -19.51
CA VAL A 249 1.74 2.39 -18.98
C VAL A 249 1.65 2.47 -17.47
N VAL A 250 0.44 2.44 -16.90
CA VAL A 250 0.26 2.58 -15.45
C VAL A 250 0.61 1.30 -14.68
N ILE A 251 0.39 0.10 -15.25
CA ILE A 251 0.89 -1.16 -14.68
C ILE A 251 2.41 -1.10 -14.54
N VAL A 252 3.11 -0.70 -15.60
CA VAL A 252 4.58 -0.61 -15.58
C VAL A 252 5.03 0.48 -14.62
N ALA A 253 4.38 1.65 -14.61
CA ALA A 253 4.72 2.73 -13.69
C ALA A 253 4.58 2.31 -12.23
N HIS A 254 3.44 1.69 -11.87
CA HIS A 254 3.21 1.20 -10.51
C HIS A 254 4.19 0.08 -10.14
N TYR A 255 4.40 -0.89 -11.03
CA TYR A 255 5.41 -1.92 -10.84
C TYR A 255 6.79 -1.33 -10.54
N VAL A 256 7.22 -0.32 -11.30
CA VAL A 256 8.52 0.35 -11.09
C VAL A 256 8.56 1.08 -9.75
N ILE A 257 7.48 1.76 -9.33
CA ILE A 257 7.39 2.38 -8.01
C ILE A 257 7.62 1.32 -6.92
N ASN A 258 6.92 0.18 -7.01
CA ASN A 258 7.04 -0.89 -6.03
C ASN A 258 8.45 -1.51 -6.02
N VAL A 259 9.03 -1.75 -7.19
CA VAL A 259 10.41 -2.27 -7.30
C VAL A 259 11.41 -1.32 -6.65
N LEU A 260 11.34 -0.03 -6.98
CA LEU A 260 12.27 0.96 -6.43
C LEU A 260 12.11 1.10 -4.91
N GLU A 261 10.87 1.12 -4.43
CA GLU A 261 10.56 1.18 -2.99
C GLU A 261 11.16 -0.02 -2.23
N PHE A 262 10.97 -1.25 -2.72
CA PHE A 262 11.55 -2.43 -2.08
C PHE A 262 13.08 -2.48 -2.22
N VAL A 263 13.62 -2.28 -3.42
CA VAL A 263 15.06 -2.42 -3.66
C VAL A 263 15.85 -1.37 -2.89
N VAL A 264 15.40 -0.11 -2.86
CA VAL A 264 16.16 0.95 -2.21
C VAL A 264 16.11 0.83 -0.68
N HIS A 265 14.94 0.54 -0.11
CA HIS A 265 14.79 0.53 1.35
C HIS A 265 15.13 -0.80 2.00
N GLU A 266 14.89 -1.93 1.32
CA GLU A 266 15.10 -3.27 1.89
C GLU A 266 16.21 -4.05 1.19
N GLY A 267 16.44 -3.76 -0.09
CA GLY A 267 17.45 -4.43 -0.89
C GLY A 267 18.86 -3.93 -0.59
N ILE A 268 19.08 -2.65 -0.28
CA ILE A 268 20.41 -2.07 -0.06
C ILE A 268 20.74 -2.03 1.45
N GLY A 269 20.91 -3.21 2.05
CA GLY A 269 21.47 -3.38 3.40
C GLY A 269 22.99 -3.66 3.39
N PRO A 270 23.71 -3.52 4.51
CA PRO A 270 25.17 -3.64 4.59
C PRO A 270 25.75 -5.04 4.24
N THR A 271 24.91 -6.03 3.95
CA THR A 271 25.28 -7.43 3.72
C THR A 271 25.79 -7.74 2.30
N TRP A 272 25.64 -6.84 1.34
CA TRP A 272 26.20 -7.03 -0.02
C TRP A 272 27.70 -6.82 -0.12
N LEU A 273 28.36 -6.32 0.93
CA LEU A 273 29.82 -6.12 0.98
C LEU A 273 30.59 -7.30 1.59
N SER A 274 29.92 -8.39 1.95
CA SER A 274 30.53 -9.52 2.66
C SER A 274 30.36 -10.89 1.98
N GLN A 275 30.21 -10.94 0.67
CA GLN A 275 30.33 -12.20 -0.10
C GLN A 275 31.48 -12.15 -1.09
#